data_AF-A0A0R3W032-F1
#
_entry.id   AF-A0A0R3W032-F1
#
_cell.length_a   1.000
_cell.length_b   1.000
_cell.length_c   1.000
_cell.angle_alpha   90.00
_cell.angle_beta   90.00
_cell.angle_gamma   90.00
#
_symmetry.space_group_name_H-M   'P 1'
#
loop_
_entity.id
_entity.type
_entity.pdbx_description
1 polymer ?
#
loop_
_entity_poly.entity_id
_entity_poly.type
_entity_poly.pdbx_seq_one_letter_code
_entity_poly.pdbx_strand_id
1 'polypeptide(L)'
;MSTLSDGLRVIKAMIATDKCGTVLTYSQSENAQSRFSPLPMLGALNLDDASTQLTFVLPAQEALTKSGMKAMAFGHSYNLYSHSHLCYGVATIRARYLARLTEGSDLRKPVASPCHQSGLSMEVASDDVFQAPCVTSAGEDVMGPSIAKPSVRKPTNRSY
;
A
#
# COMPACT_ATOMS: atom_id res chain seq x y z
N MET A 1 8.38 9.23 -3.46
CA MET A 1 7.84 10.37 -4.26
C MET A 1 6.51 9.92 -4.84
N SER A 2 5.39 10.40 -4.30
CA SER A 2 4.07 10.21 -4.92
C SER A 2 4.03 11.06 -6.19
N THR A 3 3.88 10.43 -7.35
CA THR A 3 3.75 11.22 -8.57
C THR A 3 2.38 11.92 -8.54
N LEU A 4 2.31 13.14 -9.07
CA LEU A 4 1.06 13.91 -9.21
C LEU A 4 -0.06 13.09 -9.90
N SER A 5 0.35 12.12 -10.73
CA SER A 5 -0.48 11.10 -11.39
C SER A 5 -1.24 10.23 -10.39
N ASP A 6 -0.56 9.70 -9.37
CA ASP A 6 -1.12 8.74 -8.43
C ASP A 6 -2.09 9.44 -7.48
N GLY A 7 -1.74 10.66 -7.04
CA GLY A 7 -2.63 11.56 -6.29
C GLY A 7 -3.98 11.78 -7.00
N LEU A 8 -3.96 12.02 -8.31
CA LEU A 8 -5.17 12.28 -9.10
C LEU A 8 -6.08 11.05 -9.22
N ARG A 9 -5.50 9.84 -9.30
CA ARG A 9 -6.28 8.59 -9.39
C ARG A 9 -7.11 8.36 -8.13
N VAL A 10 -6.52 8.60 -6.95
CA VAL A 10 -7.23 8.39 -5.69
C VAL A 10 -8.20 9.51 -5.35
N ILE A 11 -7.94 10.75 -5.76
CA ILE A 11 -8.97 11.81 -5.68
C ILE A 11 -10.20 11.44 -6.51
N LYS A 12 -10.00 10.92 -7.73
CA LYS A 12 -11.12 10.44 -8.55
C LYS A 12 -11.88 9.29 -7.86
N ALA A 13 -11.17 8.36 -7.23
CA ALA A 13 -11.78 7.28 -6.45
C ALA A 13 -12.55 7.82 -5.23
N MET A 14 -11.99 8.76 -4.48
CA MET A 14 -12.62 9.41 -3.33
C MET A 14 -13.93 10.11 -3.72
N ILE A 15 -13.92 10.87 -4.82
CA ILE A 15 -15.12 11.51 -5.37
C ILE A 15 -16.15 10.46 -5.84
N ALA A 16 -15.69 9.34 -6.42
CA ALA A 16 -16.59 8.26 -6.85
C ALA A 16 -17.22 7.52 -5.67
N THR A 17 -16.45 7.20 -4.62
CA THR A 17 -16.95 6.57 -3.38
C THR A 17 -18.01 7.43 -2.71
N ASP A 18 -17.79 8.75 -2.66
CA ASP A 18 -18.75 9.71 -2.10
C ASP A 18 -20.05 9.77 -2.92
N LYS A 19 -19.98 9.64 -4.26
CA LYS A 19 -21.18 9.55 -5.11
C LYS A 19 -21.93 8.23 -5.01
N CYS A 20 -21.22 7.12 -4.73
CA CYS A 20 -21.82 5.79 -4.63
C CYS A 20 -22.32 5.45 -3.23
N GLY A 21 -21.77 6.07 -2.18
CA GLY A 21 -22.21 5.89 -0.80
C GLY A 21 -23.16 7.00 -0.38
N THR A 22 -24.36 6.66 0.09
CA THR A 22 -25.19 7.63 0.80
C THR A 22 -24.54 7.93 2.15
N VAL A 23 -23.80 9.04 2.27
CA VAL A 23 -23.39 9.57 3.57
C VAL A 23 -24.61 10.27 4.19
N LEU A 24 -25.30 9.60 5.12
CA LEU A 24 -26.35 10.22 5.93
C LEU A 24 -25.69 11.22 6.89
N THR A 25 -25.79 12.51 6.59
CA THR A 25 -25.34 13.57 7.49
C THR A 25 -26.52 14.00 8.38
N TYR A 26 -26.35 13.90 9.70
CA TYR A 26 -27.29 14.47 10.66
C TYR A 26 -26.90 15.93 10.90
N SER A 27 -27.70 16.88 10.46
CA SER A 27 -27.51 18.30 10.79
C SER A 27 -28.26 18.62 12.09
N GLN A 28 -27.56 19.04 13.15
CA GLN A 28 -28.18 19.86 14.18
C GLN A 28 -28.21 21.31 13.70
N SER A 29 -29.32 22.02 13.93
CA SER A 29 -29.46 23.41 13.49
C SER A 29 -28.52 24.30 14.30
N GLU A 30 -27.52 24.88 13.63
CA GLU A 30 -26.83 26.05 14.15
C GLU A 30 -26.96 27.22 13.17
N ASN A 31 -26.91 28.40 13.77
CA ASN A 31 -27.49 29.68 13.36
C ASN A 31 -26.99 30.19 12.00
N ALA A 32 -27.79 31.07 11.36
CA ALA A 32 -27.68 31.56 9.98
C ALA A 32 -26.46 32.47 9.70
N GLN A 33 -25.26 31.95 9.90
CA GLN A 33 -23.99 32.50 9.44
C GLN A 33 -23.15 31.38 8.79
N SER A 34 -23.79 30.58 7.94
CA SER A 34 -23.16 29.44 7.28
C SER A 34 -22.08 29.90 6.29
N ARG A 35 -20.82 29.94 6.75
CA ARG A 35 -19.72 29.62 5.85
C ARG A 35 -19.99 28.21 5.37
N PHE A 36 -20.19 28.03 4.06
CA PHE A 36 -20.35 26.72 3.44
C PHE A 36 -19.18 25.83 3.85
N SER A 37 -19.38 25.02 4.90
CA SER A 37 -18.42 24.00 5.28
C SER A 37 -18.50 22.94 4.18
N PRO A 38 -17.38 22.51 3.60
CA PRO A 38 -17.39 21.44 2.62
C PRO A 38 -18.12 20.23 3.19
N LEU A 39 -18.94 19.57 2.35
CA LEU A 39 -19.64 18.35 2.77
C LEU A 39 -18.64 17.31 3.29
N PRO A 40 -18.96 16.57 4.35
CA PRO A 40 -18.14 15.47 4.83
C PRO A 40 -17.87 14.50 3.68
N MET A 41 -16.62 14.08 3.52
CA MET A 41 -16.18 13.27 2.39
C MET A 41 -15.45 12.04 2.92
N LEU A 42 -15.80 10.85 2.42
CA LEU A 42 -15.15 9.60 2.81
C LEU A 42 -13.70 9.57 2.31
N GLY A 43 -12.78 9.08 3.16
CA GLY A 43 -11.42 8.77 2.73
C GLY A 43 -11.38 7.59 1.75
N ALA A 44 -10.29 7.50 0.98
CA ALA A 44 -10.04 6.41 0.04
C ALA A 44 -8.71 5.72 0.36
N LEU A 45 -8.74 4.39 0.36
CA LEU A 45 -7.57 3.52 0.39
C LEU A 45 -7.55 2.71 -0.90
N ASN A 46 -6.48 2.85 -1.67
CA ASN A 46 -6.26 2.09 -2.89
C ASN A 46 -5.10 1.11 -2.67
N LEU A 47 -5.39 -0.18 -2.81
CA LEU A 47 -4.39 -1.25 -2.74
C LEU A 47 -4.11 -1.74 -4.16
N ASP A 48 -2.93 -1.43 -4.68
CA ASP A 48 -2.45 -2.00 -5.94
C ASP A 48 -1.31 -3.01 -5.67
N ASP A 49 -0.73 -3.57 -6.73
CA ASP A 49 0.27 -4.62 -6.59
C ASP A 49 1.64 -4.11 -6.12
N ALA A 50 1.96 -2.85 -6.36
CA ALA A 50 3.29 -2.26 -6.08
C ALA A 50 3.28 -1.28 -4.90
N SER A 51 2.14 -0.67 -4.62
CA SER A 51 1.97 0.38 -3.64
C SER A 51 0.60 0.33 -2.97
N THR A 52 0.52 1.03 -1.84
CA THR A 52 -0.75 1.36 -1.18
C THR A 52 -0.87 2.87 -1.12
N GLN A 53 -2.02 3.42 -1.50
CA GLN A 53 -2.27 4.85 -1.43
C GLN A 53 -3.43 5.16 -0.50
N LEU A 54 -3.23 6.15 0.37
CA LEU A 54 -4.22 6.63 1.32
C LEU A 54 -4.52 8.10 1.04
N THR A 55 -5.80 8.48 1.05
CA THR A 55 -6.23 9.87 0.88
C THR A 55 -7.43 10.21 1.76
N PHE A 56 -7.40 11.35 2.43
CA PHE A 56 -8.50 11.84 3.29
C PHE A 56 -8.50 13.36 3.41
N VAL A 57 -9.62 13.94 3.85
CA VAL A 57 -9.77 15.38 4.10
C VAL A 57 -9.06 15.77 5.39
N LEU A 58 -8.22 16.80 5.33
CA LEU A 58 -7.60 17.42 6.50
C LEU A 58 -8.53 18.47 7.12
N PRO A 59 -8.54 18.61 8.46
CA PRO A 59 -9.18 19.73 9.13
C PRO A 59 -8.68 21.08 8.60
N ALA A 60 -9.57 22.08 8.57
CA ALA A 60 -9.27 23.39 7.96
C ALA A 60 -8.11 24.15 8.62
N GLN A 61 -7.80 23.88 9.90
CA GLN A 61 -6.69 24.51 10.62
C GLN A 61 -5.34 23.80 10.44
N GLU A 62 -5.29 22.62 9.79
CA GLU A 62 -4.04 21.91 9.58
C GLU A 62 -3.26 22.47 8.38
N ALA A 63 -1.99 22.77 8.60
CA ALA A 63 -1.09 23.20 7.52
C ALA A 63 -0.84 22.05 6.54
N LEU A 64 -0.84 22.36 5.25
CA LEU A 64 -0.51 21.36 4.22
C LEU A 64 0.96 20.94 4.37
N THR A 65 1.15 19.67 4.73
CA THR A 65 2.48 19.04 4.73
C THR A 65 2.95 18.77 3.30
N LYS A 66 4.14 18.20 3.11
CA LYS A 66 4.64 17.77 1.77
C LYS A 66 3.67 16.85 1.03
N SER A 67 2.83 16.12 1.76
CA SER A 67 1.80 15.21 1.23
C SER A 67 0.41 15.84 1.17
N GLY A 68 0.30 17.12 1.55
CA GLY A 68 -0.93 17.90 1.48
C GLY A 68 -1.15 18.46 0.08
N MET A 69 -2.38 18.40 -0.41
CA MET A 69 -2.79 19.01 -1.68
C MET A 69 -4.18 19.65 -1.56
N LYS A 70 -4.47 20.61 -2.45
CA LYS A 70 -5.81 21.19 -2.59
C LYS A 70 -6.49 20.61 -3.82
N ALA A 71 -7.73 20.17 -3.66
CA ALA A 71 -8.56 19.68 -4.76
C ALA A 71 -9.95 20.30 -4.70
N MET A 72 -10.53 20.55 -5.86
CA MET A 72 -11.91 21.03 -5.98
C MET A 72 -12.83 19.87 -6.33
N ALA A 73 -13.88 19.66 -5.52
CA ALA A 73 -14.89 18.65 -5.75
C ALA A 73 -16.28 19.24 -5.38
N PHE A 74 -17.30 18.96 -6.19
CA PHE A 74 -18.67 19.44 -5.95
C PHE A 74 -18.82 20.95 -5.71
N GLY A 75 -17.94 21.78 -6.30
CA GLY A 75 -17.94 23.23 -6.08
C GLY A 75 -17.28 23.69 -4.77
N HIS A 76 -16.70 22.77 -3.99
CA HIS A 76 -15.98 23.06 -2.75
C HIS A 76 -14.47 22.76 -2.90
N SER A 77 -13.63 23.57 -2.24
CA SER A 77 -12.20 23.32 -2.13
C SER A 77 -11.91 22.51 -0.87
N TYR A 78 -11.19 21.40 -1.02
CA TYR A 78 -10.79 20.52 0.07
C TYR A 78 -9.28 20.54 0.25
N ASN A 79 -8.82 20.60 1.49
CA ASN A 79 -7.45 20.27 1.86
C ASN A 79 -7.40 18.75 2.04
N LEU A 80 -6.57 18.08 1.26
CA LEU A 80 -6.44 16.63 1.27
C LEU A 80 -5.04 16.24 1.72
N TYR A 81 -4.94 15.22 2.55
CA TYR A 81 -3.73 14.43 2.69
C TYR A 81 -3.78 13.32 1.65
N SER A 82 -2.72 13.14 0.87
CA SER A 82 -2.57 11.98 -0.02
C SER A 82 -1.13 11.50 -0.03
N HIS A 83 -0.94 10.22 0.28
CA HIS A 83 0.37 9.61 0.25
C HIS A 83 0.33 8.20 -0.33
N SER A 84 1.31 7.88 -1.18
CA SER A 84 1.53 6.54 -1.71
C SER A 84 2.74 5.91 -1.02
N HIS A 85 2.52 4.73 -0.44
CA HIS A 85 3.51 3.88 0.19
C HIS A 85 3.95 2.83 -0.83
N LEU A 86 5.06 3.10 -1.52
CA LEU A 86 5.71 2.13 -2.40
C LEU A 86 6.14 0.90 -1.58
N CYS A 87 6.16 -0.28 -2.20
CA CYS A 87 6.49 -1.56 -1.56
C CYS A 87 5.45 -2.09 -0.57
N TYR A 88 4.37 -1.35 -0.36
CA TYR A 88 3.20 -1.81 0.41
C TYR A 88 2.06 -2.32 -0.49
N GLY A 89 2.35 -2.60 -1.77
CA GLY A 89 1.38 -3.26 -2.65
C GLY A 89 1.31 -4.76 -2.42
N VAL A 90 0.22 -5.38 -2.88
CA VAL A 90 -0.09 -6.80 -2.61
C VAL A 90 1.01 -7.73 -3.15
N ALA A 91 1.42 -7.56 -4.41
CA ALA A 91 2.47 -8.37 -5.02
C ALA A 91 3.84 -8.11 -4.35
N THR A 92 4.19 -6.85 -4.07
CA THR A 92 5.47 -6.50 -3.43
C THR A 92 5.58 -7.05 -2.01
N ILE A 93 4.52 -6.94 -1.20
CA ILE A 93 4.49 -7.52 0.16
C ILE A 93 4.54 -9.04 0.08
N ARG A 94 3.80 -9.66 -0.85
CA ARG A 94 3.81 -11.12 -1.02
C ARG A 94 5.21 -11.63 -1.39
N ALA A 95 5.90 -10.99 -2.33
CA ALA A 95 7.26 -11.35 -2.70
C ALA A 95 8.22 -11.23 -1.50
N ARG A 96 8.16 -10.12 -0.76
CA ARG A 96 9.01 -9.92 0.42
C ARG A 96 8.70 -10.90 1.55
N TYR A 97 7.43 -11.24 1.75
CA TYR A 97 7.00 -12.29 2.68
C TYR A 97 7.61 -13.65 2.30
N LEU A 98 7.50 -14.07 1.04
CA LEU A 98 8.06 -15.34 0.57
C LEU A 98 9.59 -15.37 0.68
N ALA A 99 10.26 -14.26 0.38
CA ALA A 99 11.70 -14.12 0.54
C ALA A 99 12.13 -14.31 2.00
N ARG A 100 11.41 -13.70 2.96
CA ARG A 100 11.65 -13.88 4.40
C ARG A 100 11.34 -15.30 4.86
N LEU A 101 10.23 -15.87 4.40
CA LEU A 101 9.82 -17.22 4.76
C LEU A 101 10.88 -18.26 4.36
N THR A 102 11.56 -18.04 3.24
CA THR A 102 12.54 -18.96 2.67
C THR A 102 14.00 -18.56 2.97
N GLU A 103 14.23 -17.51 3.77
CA GLU A 103 15.56 -17.04 4.13
C GLU A 103 16.36 -18.14 4.85
N GLY A 104 17.52 -18.51 4.30
CA GLY A 104 18.37 -19.58 4.85
C GLY A 104 17.86 -21.02 4.64
N SER A 105 16.75 -21.22 3.92
CA SER A 105 16.19 -22.53 3.61
C SER A 105 16.79 -23.18 2.36
N ASP A 106 16.66 -24.50 2.21
CA ASP A 106 16.96 -25.21 0.95
C ASP A 106 15.71 -25.14 0.05
N LEU A 107 15.74 -24.31 -0.99
CA LEU A 107 14.61 -24.10 -1.92
C LEU A 107 14.16 -25.36 -2.68
N ARG A 108 14.89 -26.47 -2.59
CA ARG A 108 14.47 -27.79 -3.12
C ARG A 108 13.49 -28.51 -2.21
N LYS A 109 13.30 -28.02 -0.99
CA LYS A 109 12.38 -28.58 0.01
C LYS A 109 11.19 -27.65 0.21
N PRO A 110 9.98 -28.19 0.44
CA PRO A 110 8.84 -27.37 0.82
C PRO A 110 9.12 -26.60 2.12
N VAL A 111 8.68 -25.35 2.16
CA VAL A 111 8.74 -24.49 3.35
C VAL A 111 7.31 -24.22 3.82
N ALA A 112 7.03 -24.53 5.08
CA ALA A 112 5.70 -24.34 5.65
C ALA A 112 5.42 -22.84 5.87
N SER A 113 4.28 -22.38 5.37
CA SER A 113 3.84 -20.99 5.53
C SER A 113 2.77 -20.87 6.63
N PRO A 114 2.91 -19.96 7.60
CA PRO A 114 1.87 -19.69 8.59
C PRO A 114 0.67 -18.90 8.03
N CYS A 115 0.78 -18.33 6.83
CA CYS A 115 -0.25 -17.45 6.24
C CYS A 115 -1.12 -18.16 5.19
N HIS A 116 -0.64 -19.27 4.62
CA HIS A 116 -1.39 -20.04 3.65
C HIS A 116 -2.24 -21.12 4.35
N GLN A 117 -3.33 -21.53 3.70
CA GLN A 117 -4.23 -22.55 4.23
C GLN A 117 -3.53 -23.91 4.37
N SER A 118 -3.87 -24.66 5.41
CA SER A 118 -3.35 -26.01 5.63
C SER A 118 -3.66 -26.93 4.45
N GLY A 119 -2.67 -27.71 4.01
CA GLY A 119 -2.79 -28.63 2.89
C GLY A 119 -2.61 -27.99 1.51
N LEU A 120 -2.53 -26.66 1.43
CA LEU A 120 -2.19 -25.97 0.18
C LEU A 120 -0.69 -26.09 -0.10
N SER A 121 -0.34 -26.64 -1.27
CA SER A 121 1.02 -26.63 -1.80
C SER A 121 1.05 -25.77 -3.07
N MET A 122 2.06 -24.92 -3.19
CA MET A 122 2.24 -24.03 -4.33
C MET A 122 3.70 -23.97 -4.73
N GLU A 123 3.96 -24.02 -6.04
CA GLU A 123 5.27 -23.76 -6.61
C GLU A 123 5.36 -22.28 -6.97
N VAL A 124 6.49 -21.66 -6.62
CA VAL A 124 6.77 -20.25 -6.94
C VAL A 124 8.15 -20.19 -7.59
N ALA A 125 8.25 -19.51 -8.73
CA ALA A 125 9.53 -19.29 -9.35
C ALA A 125 10.42 -18.44 -8.42
N SER A 126 11.62 -18.92 -8.15
CA SER A 126 12.54 -18.25 -7.24
C SER A 126 12.86 -16.82 -7.71
N ASP A 127 12.91 -16.60 -9.02
CA ASP A 127 13.24 -15.30 -9.57
C ASP A 127 12.09 -14.29 -9.41
N ASP A 128 10.81 -14.74 -9.44
CA ASP A 128 9.64 -13.91 -9.13
C ASP A 128 9.65 -13.37 -7.69
N VAL A 129 10.41 -14.02 -6.80
CA VAL A 129 10.57 -13.61 -5.40
C VAL A 129 11.81 -12.75 -5.22
N PHE A 130 12.99 -13.28 -5.58
CA PHE A 130 14.27 -12.65 -5.21
C PHE A 130 14.75 -11.57 -6.19
N GLN A 131 14.14 -11.47 -7.38
CA GLN A 131 14.38 -10.36 -8.30
C GLN A 131 13.28 -9.29 -8.22
N ALA A 132 12.23 -9.53 -7.43
CA ALA A 132 11.15 -8.57 -7.27
C ALA A 132 11.67 -7.24 -6.69
N PRO A 133 11.14 -6.09 -7.17
CA PRO A 133 11.30 -4.81 -6.48
C PRO A 133 10.89 -4.97 -5.01
N CYS A 134 11.53 -4.21 -4.12
CA CYS A 134 11.27 -4.24 -2.68
C CYS A 134 11.72 -5.51 -1.93
N VAL A 135 12.17 -6.55 -2.64
CA VAL A 135 12.96 -7.66 -2.06
C VAL A 135 14.45 -7.39 -2.22
N THR A 136 14.80 -6.83 -3.38
CA THR A 136 16.12 -6.25 -3.71
C THR A 136 16.29 -4.86 -3.09
N SER A 137 17.41 -4.19 -3.40
CA SER A 137 17.81 -2.91 -2.81
C SER A 137 16.83 -1.76 -3.07
N ALA A 138 15.93 -1.90 -4.04
CA ALA A 138 14.94 -0.89 -4.41
C ALA A 138 13.92 -0.54 -3.31
N GLY A 139 13.87 -1.29 -2.20
CA GLY A 139 13.01 -0.99 -1.06
C GLY A 139 13.74 -0.91 0.28
N GLU A 140 15.06 -0.70 0.29
CA GLU A 140 15.85 -0.68 1.53
C GLU A 140 15.46 0.42 2.50
N ASP A 141 15.15 1.61 1.97
CA ASP A 141 14.69 2.78 2.70
C ASP A 141 13.26 2.62 3.25
N VAL A 142 12.49 1.67 2.72
CA VAL A 142 11.08 1.48 3.08
C VAL A 142 10.84 0.22 3.91
N MET A 143 11.36 -0.93 3.46
CA MET A 143 11.03 -2.24 4.01
C MET A 143 12.23 -2.91 4.72
N GLY A 144 13.37 -2.22 4.82
CA GLY A 144 14.61 -2.73 5.38
C GLY A 144 15.47 -3.49 4.37
N PRO A 145 16.55 -4.18 4.81
CA PRO A 145 17.63 -4.65 3.94
C PRO A 145 17.15 -5.59 2.82
N SER A 146 17.91 -5.63 1.74
CA SER A 146 17.75 -6.62 0.67
C SER A 146 17.79 -8.05 1.22
N ILE A 147 16.96 -8.94 0.68
CA ILE A 147 16.93 -10.36 1.05
C ILE A 147 17.55 -11.17 -0.08
N ALA A 148 18.68 -11.81 0.20
CA ALA A 148 19.40 -12.60 -0.79
C ALA A 148 18.73 -13.96 -1.02
N LYS A 149 18.77 -14.42 -2.28
CA LYS A 149 18.39 -15.79 -2.63
C LYS A 149 19.25 -16.80 -1.84
N PRO A 150 18.65 -17.78 -1.16
CA PRO A 150 19.40 -18.81 -0.45
C PRO A 150 20.36 -19.54 -1.39
N SER A 151 21.61 -19.71 -0.96
CA SER A 151 22.60 -20.48 -1.68
C SER A 151 22.34 -21.98 -1.47
N VAL A 152 22.36 -22.74 -2.56
CA VAL A 152 22.27 -24.20 -2.48
C VAL A 152 23.51 -24.71 -1.75
N ARG A 153 23.34 -25.31 -0.57
CA ARG A 153 24.42 -26.09 0.04
C ARG A 153 24.83 -27.17 -0.95
N LYS A 154 26.05 -27.08 -1.51
CA LYS A 154 26.66 -28.17 -2.27
C LYS A 154 26.64 -29.42 -1.37
N PRO A 155 26.29 -30.61 -1.88
CA PRO A 155 26.47 -31.82 -1.12
C PRO A 155 27.94 -31.91 -0.75
N THR A 156 28.23 -31.90 0.55
CA THR A 156 29.57 -32.23 1.05
C THR A 156 29.80 -33.70 0.72
N ASN A 157 30.60 -33.96 -0.31
CA ASN A 157 31.18 -35.29 -0.54
C ASN A 157 31.99 -35.65 0.69
N ARG A 158 31.41 -36.46 1.57
CA ARG A 158 32.14 -37.16 2.61
C ARG A 158 32.75 -38.38 1.91
N SER A 159 33.97 -38.22 1.41
CA SER A 159 34.79 -39.36 1.02
C SER A 159 35.01 -40.20 2.28
N TYR A 160 34.57 -41.46 2.24
CA TYR A 160 34.94 -42.50 3.20
C TYR A 160 36.38 -42.95 2.94
#